data_AF-A0A293MUC2-F1
#
_entry.id   AF-A0A293MUC2-F1
#
_cell.length_a   1.000
_cell.length_b   1.000
_cell.length_c   1.000
_cell.angle_alpha   90.00
_cell.angle_beta   90.00
_cell.angle_gamma   90.00
#
_symmetry.space_group_name_H-M   'P 1'
#
loop_
_entity.id
_entity.type
_entity.pdbx_description
1 polymer ?
#
loop_
_entity_poly.entity_id
_entity_poly.type
_entity_poly.pdbx_seq_one_letter_code
_entity_poly.pdbx_strand_id
1 'polypeptide(L)'
;MSFAKYPQFSDFGVRYDTFTGFPHPSVEPLTHFALADAGLFFRGLADETTCFHCGGRLRAWAPNDSPYEEHAKWIPGCEFIRKKQYEILVRSTS
;
A
#
# COMPACT_ATOMS: atom_id res chain seq x y z
N MET A 1 -8.23 0.01 -19.08
CA MET A 1 -7.61 -0.75 -17.98
C MET A 1 -6.12 -0.50 -18.04
N SER A 2 -5.55 0.12 -17.02
CA SER A 2 -4.11 0.32 -16.94
C SER A 2 -3.44 -0.97 -16.44
N PHE A 3 -2.31 -1.36 -17.05
CA PHE A 3 -1.55 -2.52 -16.61
C PHE A 3 -0.74 -2.17 -15.35
N ALA A 4 -0.48 -3.17 -14.51
CA ALA A 4 0.38 -2.98 -13.34
C ALA A 4 1.80 -2.59 -13.76
N LYS A 5 2.31 -1.50 -13.19
CA LYS A 5 3.67 -1.00 -13.47
C LYS A 5 4.77 -1.94 -12.98
N TYR A 6 4.51 -2.68 -11.91
CA TYR A 6 5.39 -3.71 -11.35
C TYR A 6 4.64 -5.04 -11.21
N PRO A 7 4.49 -5.80 -12.31
CA PRO A 7 3.68 -7.02 -12.33
C PRO A 7 4.22 -8.13 -11.41
N GLN A 8 5.52 -8.16 -11.13
CA GLN A 8 6.11 -9.11 -10.18
C GLN A 8 5.61 -8.91 -8.73
N PHE A 9 5.07 -7.73 -8.42
CA PHE A 9 4.48 -7.41 -7.11
C PHE A 9 2.94 -7.39 -7.16
N SER A 10 2.32 -7.99 -8.18
CA SER A 10 0.86 -8.11 -8.27
C SER A 10 0.27 -9.06 -7.23
N ASP A 11 1.02 -10.09 -6.86
CA ASP A 11 0.67 -11.00 -5.78
C ASP A 11 0.81 -10.32 -4.40
N PHE A 12 -0.16 -10.55 -3.52
CA PHE A 12 -0.16 -9.96 -2.18
C PHE A 12 0.97 -10.50 -1.31
N GLY A 13 1.22 -11.82 -1.31
CA GLY A 13 2.25 -12.45 -0.51
C GLY A 13 3.63 -11.92 -0.87
N VAL A 14 3.91 -11.80 -2.17
CA VAL A 14 5.17 -11.21 -2.66
C VAL A 14 5.36 -9.77 -2.16
N ARG A 15 4.31 -8.95 -2.12
CA ARG A 15 4.41 -7.60 -1.53
C ARG A 15 4.62 -7.64 -0.02
N TYR A 16 3.88 -8.48 0.67
CA TYR A 16 3.96 -8.61 2.12
C TYR A 16 5.37 -9.00 2.58
N ASP A 17 5.99 -9.98 1.91
CA ASP A 17 7.34 -10.46 2.24
C ASP A 17 8.41 -9.36 2.13
N THR A 18 8.17 -8.33 1.30
CA THR A 18 9.11 -7.21 1.18
C THR A 18 9.25 -6.38 2.45
N PHE A 19 8.29 -6.43 3.39
CA PHE A 19 8.33 -5.65 4.62
C PHE A 19 9.27 -6.21 5.70
N THR A 20 9.96 -7.30 5.39
CA THR A 20 11.11 -7.75 6.20
C THR A 20 12.15 -6.63 6.30
N GLY A 21 12.42 -6.15 7.51
CA GLY A 21 13.37 -5.06 7.76
C GLY A 21 12.82 -3.65 7.51
N PHE A 22 11.51 -3.48 7.33
CA PHE A 22 10.87 -2.16 7.31
C PHE A 22 11.09 -1.44 8.66
N PRO A 23 11.46 -0.14 8.68
CA PRO A 23 11.92 0.52 9.91
C PRO A 23 10.79 0.87 10.90
N HIS A 24 9.53 0.69 10.51
CA HIS A 24 8.37 0.93 11.38
C HIS A 24 7.80 -0.38 11.94
N PRO A 25 7.40 -0.40 13.22
CA PRO A 25 6.72 -1.55 13.81
C PRO A 25 5.40 -1.79 13.09
N SER A 26 5.00 -3.05 12.92
CA SER A 26 3.71 -3.40 12.33
C SER A 26 2.60 -3.24 13.37
N VAL A 27 2.05 -2.03 13.48
CA VAL A 27 0.97 -1.68 14.41
C VAL A 27 -0.10 -0.88 13.69
N GLU A 28 -1.37 -1.06 14.06
CA GLU A 28 -2.48 -0.32 13.43
C GLU A 28 -2.37 1.19 13.68
N PRO A 29 -2.66 2.04 12.68
CA PRO A 29 -3.11 1.70 11.31
C PRO A 29 -1.98 1.33 10.32
N LEU A 30 -0.72 1.58 10.66
CA LEU A 30 0.45 1.33 9.80
C LEU A 30 0.99 -0.12 9.95
N THR A 31 0.16 -1.13 9.64
CA THR A 31 0.64 -2.51 9.62
C THR A 31 1.32 -2.88 8.31
N HIS A 32 2.26 -3.83 8.35
CA HIS A 32 2.86 -4.39 7.12
C HIS A 32 1.78 -5.03 6.22
N PHE A 33 0.75 -5.60 6.83
CA PHE A 33 -0.45 -6.08 6.11
C PHE A 33 -1.16 -4.92 5.41
N ALA A 34 -1.49 -3.84 6.11
CA ALA A 34 -2.19 -2.69 5.52
C ALA A 34 -1.39 -2.04 4.39
N LEU A 35 -0.06 -1.94 4.52
CA LEU A 35 0.81 -1.45 3.45
C LEU A 35 0.72 -2.37 2.22
N ALA A 36 0.90 -3.68 2.38
CA ALA A 36 0.81 -4.66 1.29
C ALA A 36 -0.59 -4.70 0.64
N ASP A 37 -1.64 -4.61 1.44
CA ASP A 37 -3.03 -4.67 1.01
C ASP A 37 -3.49 -3.38 0.31
N ALA A 38 -2.91 -2.22 0.69
CA ALA A 38 -3.01 -0.96 -0.05
C ALA A 38 -2.21 -0.97 -1.37
N GLY A 39 -1.59 -2.09 -1.73
CA GLY A 39 -0.87 -2.30 -2.97
C GLY A 39 0.59 -1.86 -2.94
N LEU A 40 1.14 -1.59 -1.75
CA LEU A 40 2.49 -1.07 -1.57
C LEU A 40 3.48 -2.21 -1.29
N PHE A 41 4.74 -2.01 -1.66
CA PHE A 41 5.85 -2.91 -1.33
C PHE A 41 7.09 -2.10 -0.96
N PHE A 42 7.98 -2.69 -0.17
CA PHE A 42 9.21 -2.07 0.33
C PHE A 42 10.43 -2.52 -0.50
N ARG A 43 11.46 -1.67 -0.57
CA ARG A 43 12.70 -1.93 -1.33
C ARG A 43 13.97 -1.85 -0.49
N GLY A 44 13.86 -1.76 0.83
CA GLY A 44 15.03 -1.66 1.72
C GLY A 44 15.61 -0.26 1.85
N LEU A 45 14.93 0.79 1.35
CA LEU A 45 15.43 2.17 1.41
C LEU A 45 14.57 3.03 2.34
N ALA A 46 15.14 3.41 3.48
CA ALA A 46 14.45 4.17 4.53
C ALA A 46 13.08 3.54 4.84
N ASP A 47 12.00 4.32 4.81
CA ASP A 47 10.62 3.85 4.93
C ASP A 47 9.83 3.97 3.62
N GLU A 48 10.50 4.11 2.49
CA GLU A 48 9.81 4.34 1.23
C GLU A 48 9.12 3.08 0.72
N THR A 49 7.84 3.20 0.37
CA THR A 49 7.05 2.14 -0.25
C THR A 49 6.60 2.56 -1.64
N THR A 50 6.40 1.57 -2.52
CA THR A 50 6.00 1.78 -3.91
C THR A 50 4.74 0.99 -4.22
N CYS A 51 3.76 1.58 -4.91
CA CYS A 51 2.60 0.83 -5.38
C CYS A 51 2.96 -0.05 -6.59
N PHE A 52 2.57 -1.33 -6.58
CA PHE A 52 2.80 -2.21 -7.73
C PHE A 52 2.03 -1.77 -8.99
N HIS A 53 0.85 -1.18 -8.82
CA HIS A 53 -0.06 -0.86 -9.91
C HIS A 53 0.30 0.48 -10.58
N CYS A 54 0.24 1.58 -9.83
CA CYS A 54 0.50 2.93 -10.37
C CYS A 54 1.99 3.32 -10.32
N GLY A 55 2.80 2.64 -9.50
CA GLY A 55 4.19 2.99 -9.23
C GLY A 55 4.41 4.31 -8.49
N GLY A 56 3.37 4.86 -7.88
CA GLY A 56 3.48 5.95 -6.91
C GLY A 56 4.33 5.53 -5.71
N ARG A 57 5.14 6.45 -5.19
CA ARG A 57 6.05 6.22 -4.06
C ARG A 57 5.59 7.07 -2.88
N LEU A 58 5.56 6.48 -1.70
CA LEU A 58 5.20 7.12 -0.43
C LEU A 58 6.36 6.91 0.56
N ARG A 59 6.61 7.88 1.41
CA ARG A 59 7.72 7.90 2.38
C ARG A 59 7.38 8.80 3.55
N ALA A 60 8.22 8.80 4.59
CA ALA A 60 8.02 9.56 5.82
C ALA A 60 6.70 9.19 6.51
N TRP A 61 6.47 7.88 6.64
CA TRP A 61 5.31 7.31 7.32
C TRP A 61 5.35 7.65 8.81
N ALA A 62 4.21 8.07 9.33
CA ALA A 62 3.95 8.19 10.75
C ALA A 62 3.19 6.95 11.27
N PRO A 63 3.35 6.57 12.55
CA PRO A 63 2.66 5.40 13.11
C PRO A 63 1.12 5.44 12.99
N ASN A 64 0.54 6.64 12.90
CA ASN A 64 -0.90 6.87 12.77
C ASN A 64 -1.38 7.06 11.32
N ASP A 65 -0.51 6.87 10.32
CA ASP A 65 -0.89 6.98 8.92
C ASP A 65 -1.62 5.72 8.45
N SER A 66 -2.74 5.91 7.75
CA SER A 66 -3.43 4.83 7.05
C SER A 66 -2.82 4.65 5.66
N PRO A 67 -2.26 3.47 5.31
CA PRO A 67 -1.74 3.20 3.97
C PRO A 67 -2.75 3.44 2.86
N TYR A 68 -4.03 3.17 3.14
CA TYR A 68 -5.10 3.35 2.15
C TYR A 68 -5.40 4.82 1.90
N GLU A 69 -5.51 5.60 2.96
CA GLU A 69 -5.82 7.03 2.88
C GLU A 69 -4.66 7.80 2.27
N GLU A 70 -3.43 7.57 2.73
CA GLU A 70 -2.26 8.27 2.20
C GLU A 70 -2.03 7.93 0.72
N HIS A 71 -2.25 6.68 0.30
CA HIS A 71 -2.14 6.31 -1.11
C HIS A 71 -3.20 6.98 -1.98
N ALA A 72 -4.46 7.04 -1.53
CA ALA A 72 -5.52 7.73 -2.26
C ALA A 72 -5.35 9.25 -2.29
N LYS A 73 -4.88 9.83 -1.18
CA LYS A 73 -4.63 11.28 -1.00
C LYS A 73 -3.52 11.78 -1.92
N TRP A 74 -2.37 11.10 -1.92
CA TRP A 74 -1.21 11.56 -2.68
C TRP A 74 -1.22 11.11 -4.14
N ILE A 75 -1.85 9.97 -4.45
CA ILE A 75 -1.92 9.40 -5.81
C ILE A 75 -3.39 9.10 -6.20
N PRO A 76 -4.26 10.12 -6.28
CA PRO A 76 -5.71 9.94 -6.49
C PRO A 76 -6.07 9.27 -7.82
N GLY A 77 -5.15 9.25 -8.79
CA GLY A 77 -5.33 8.58 -10.08
C GLY A 77 -5.17 7.06 -10.06
N CYS A 78 -4.71 6.47 -8.94
CA CYS A 78 -4.49 5.03 -8.86
C CYS A 78 -5.81 4.25 -8.86
N GLU A 79 -6.08 3.48 -9.93
CA GLU A 79 -7.29 2.64 -10.05
C GLU A 79 -7.35 1.55 -8.97
N PHE A 80 -6.20 0.97 -8.61
CA PHE A 80 -6.12 -0.09 -7.60
C PHE A 80 -6.60 0.40 -6.23
N ILE A 81 -6.05 1.52 -5.72
CA ILE A 81 -6.41 1.99 -4.38
C ILE A 81 -7.86 2.45 -4.30
N ARG A 82 -8.38 3.10 -5.35
CA ARG A 82 -9.80 3.51 -5.41
C ARG A 82 -10.74 2.31 -5.32
N LYS A 83 -10.45 1.24 -6.06
CA LYS A 83 -11.22 -0.01 -5.97
C LYS A 83 -11.13 -0.61 -4.57
N LYS A 84 -9.93 -0.63 -3.98
CA LYS A 84 -9.70 -1.17 -2.64
C LYS A 84 -10.46 -0.41 -1.55
N GLN A 85 -10.45 0.92 -1.58
CA GLN A 85 -11.23 1.75 -0.65
C GLN A 85 -12.74 1.54 -0.80
N TYR A 86 -13.23 1.39 -2.03
CA TYR A 86 -14.63 1.06 -2.27
C TYR A 86 -15.00 -0.30 -1.65
N GLU A 87 -14.15 -1.33 -1.81
CA GLU A 87 -14.36 -2.64 -1.19
C GLU A 87 -14.38 -2.57 0.35
N ILE A 88 -13.50 -1.76 0.96
CA ILE A 88 -13.47 -1.55 2.41
C ILE A 88 -14.76 -0.88 2.89
N LEU A 89 -15.18 0.20 2.21
CA LEU A 89 -16.38 0.95 2.56
C LEU A 89 -17.64 0.05 2.52
N VAL A 90 -17.80 -0.73 1.46
CA VAL A 90 -18.96 -1.65 1.31
C VAL A 90 -18.99 -2.72 2.41
N ARG A 91 -17.82 -3.23 2.82
CA ARG A 91 -17.71 -4.21 3.92
C ARG A 91 -18.02 -3.61 5.29
N SER A 92 -17.75 -2.32 5.50
CA SER A 92 -18.07 -1.65 6.77
C SER A 92 -19.56 -1.32 6.95
N THR A 93 -20.34 -1.33 5.86
CA THR A 93 -21.77 -1.04 5.86
C THR A 93 -22.65 -2.30 5.83
N SER A 94 -22.04 -3.49 5.87
CA SER A 94 -22.71 -4.80 5.88
C SER A 94 -22.59 -5.45 7.25
#